data_AF-A0A5C3PWT2-F1
#
_entry.id   AF-A0A5C3PWT2-F1
#
_cell.length_a   1.000
_cell.length_b   1.000
_cell.length_c   1.000
_cell.angle_alpha   90.00
_cell.angle_beta   90.00
_cell.angle_gamma   90.00
#
_symmetry.space_group_name_H-M   'P 1'
#
loop_
_entity.id
_entity.type
_entity.pdbx_description
1 polymer ?
#
loop_
_entity_poly.entity_id
_entity_poly.type
_entity_poly.pdbx_seq_one_letter_code
_entity_poly.pdbx_strand_id
1 'polypeptide(L)'
;MAIKFFIQKDIPQEIQAEVCETIAALGGRVEPKVPRAGFVLVQPGTTEEERLRLCWSTPERPERYFVPYTYVDACKVSGMLLKQIFIHEGKPIRMHIDSSIANVNVRAALSTRIMHSGGDPTASAQLARVILADPNTEIFQHLVKTYQGEPEKYVESYLWVKKCIEKGQVIYTPVVYKNPGGRRPGEERTQFTEQDEEHLCNWIAAKIPYKETGGRTGNRLYQQLCEMAHDPEFAWVTRHTWQSWRERYKKNATRLDAKIAQIVDQKKPAHGEKGQYGYVRKPEEKPKRVRKKRSPMNGDTDSPIAGPSTVHTMETYSVPMPVPLPTLTGVMGPNDTFSPVVYSTPPPVFHHMPMPTPVTGQMDAATARQNAREEEMEDDEEWQIREGDAPTPAWAKRKADDEDGPNKRARTSPTAPPLHPIDQAVHDIAREFRFTVEEVQEYYDKCGDPERTKNRFKKMRDVLNALPDDDEQSRPSA
;
A
#
# COMPACT_ATOMS: atom_id res chain seq x y z
N MET A 1 -6.02 -37.49 22.24
CA MET A 1 -6.78 -38.22 21.22
C MET A 1 -6.02 -38.16 19.90
N ALA A 2 -5.89 -39.26 19.17
CA ALA A 2 -5.22 -39.26 17.87
C ALA A 2 -6.03 -38.44 16.84
N ILE A 3 -5.34 -37.65 16.02
CA ILE A 3 -5.95 -36.87 14.94
C ILE A 3 -6.39 -37.83 13.82
N LYS A 4 -7.61 -37.66 13.33
CA LYS A 4 -8.19 -38.53 12.30
C LYS A 4 -7.93 -37.96 10.91
N PHE A 5 -7.53 -38.84 10.00
CA PHE A 5 -7.30 -38.54 8.60
C PHE A 5 -8.16 -39.46 7.72
N PHE A 6 -8.64 -38.96 6.60
CA PHE A 6 -9.21 -39.77 5.53
C PHE A 6 -8.47 -39.46 4.24
N ILE A 7 -8.11 -40.50 3.48
CA ILE A 7 -7.33 -40.37 2.24
C ILE A 7 -8.28 -40.61 1.06
N GLN A 8 -8.30 -39.68 0.11
CA GLN A 8 -9.06 -39.81 -1.14
C GLN A 8 -8.58 -41.03 -1.95
N LYS A 9 -9.52 -41.78 -2.52
CA LYS A 9 -9.24 -43.11 -3.10
C LYS A 9 -8.51 -43.09 -4.45
N ASP A 10 -8.58 -41.98 -5.18
CA ASP A 10 -7.96 -41.81 -6.50
C ASP A 10 -6.49 -41.38 -6.43
N ILE A 11 -5.99 -41.02 -5.24
CA ILE A 11 -4.56 -40.82 -5.00
C ILE A 11 -3.82 -42.14 -5.34
N PRO A 12 -2.70 -42.12 -6.06
CA PRO A 12 -1.94 -43.34 -6.35
C PRO A 12 -1.64 -44.17 -5.09
N GLN A 13 -1.79 -45.51 -5.19
CA GLN A 13 -1.68 -46.43 -4.04
C GLN A 13 -0.32 -46.32 -3.32
N GLU A 14 0.75 -46.04 -4.06
CA GLU A 14 2.10 -45.81 -3.51
C GLU A 14 2.13 -44.59 -2.59
N ILE A 15 1.56 -43.46 -3.04
CA ILE A 15 1.43 -42.24 -2.25
C ILE A 15 0.51 -42.45 -1.05
N GLN A 16 -0.59 -43.20 -1.21
CA GLN A 16 -1.47 -43.52 -0.08
C GLN A 16 -0.74 -44.30 1.01
N ALA A 17 0.11 -45.27 0.63
CA ALA A 17 0.89 -46.06 1.58
C ALA A 17 1.92 -45.20 2.33
N GLU A 18 2.67 -44.36 1.61
CA GLU A 18 3.66 -43.43 2.19
C GLU A 18 3.02 -42.42 3.16
N VAL A 19 1.90 -41.82 2.74
CA VAL A 19 1.15 -40.87 3.56
C VAL A 19 0.57 -41.56 4.80
N CYS A 20 0.04 -42.77 4.66
CA CYS A 20 -0.48 -43.55 5.79
C CYS A 20 0.60 -43.88 6.82
N GLU A 21 1.77 -44.34 6.36
CA GLU A 21 2.94 -44.59 7.21
C GLU A 21 3.39 -43.32 7.94
N THR A 22 3.48 -42.19 7.22
CA THR A 22 3.88 -40.91 7.81
C THR A 22 2.86 -40.42 8.85
N ILE A 23 1.56 -40.53 8.58
CA ILE A 23 0.50 -40.18 9.55
C ILE A 23 0.64 -41.03 10.81
N ALA A 24 0.84 -42.35 10.68
CA ALA A 24 1.00 -43.24 11.81
C ALA A 24 2.25 -42.92 12.63
N ALA A 25 3.38 -42.63 11.95
CA ALA A 25 4.63 -42.23 12.59
C ALA A 25 4.50 -40.92 13.38
N LEU A 26 3.65 -40.00 12.93
CA LEU A 26 3.33 -38.73 13.62
C LEU A 26 2.19 -38.86 14.64
N GLY A 27 1.71 -40.07 14.94
CA GLY A 27 0.68 -40.34 15.94
C GLY A 27 -0.77 -40.02 15.50
N GLY A 28 -1.00 -39.84 14.20
CA GLY A 28 -2.32 -39.75 13.61
C GLY A 28 -2.96 -41.12 13.35
N ARG A 29 -4.24 -41.11 12.96
CA ARG A 29 -5.01 -42.31 12.61
C ARG A 29 -5.71 -42.12 11.28
N VAL A 30 -5.51 -43.03 10.34
CA VAL A 30 -6.26 -43.07 9.08
C VAL A 30 -7.56 -43.84 9.28
N GLU A 31 -8.67 -43.22 8.87
CA GLU A 31 -10.03 -43.78 8.96
C GLU A 31 -10.52 -44.16 7.55
N PRO A 32 -11.25 -45.28 7.39
CA PRO A 32 -11.77 -45.71 6.09
C PRO A 32 -12.97 -44.87 5.62
N LYS A 33 -13.49 -44.00 6.48
CA LYS A 33 -14.64 -43.11 6.22
C LYS A 33 -14.25 -41.68 6.59
N VAL A 34 -14.86 -40.71 5.90
CA VAL A 34 -14.66 -39.28 6.18
C VAL A 34 -14.98 -38.99 7.65
N PRO A 35 -14.00 -38.52 8.46
CA PRO A 35 -14.20 -38.31 9.88
C PRO A 35 -15.17 -37.14 10.15
N ARG A 36 -15.76 -37.12 11.35
CA ARG A 36 -16.59 -36.00 11.81
C ARG A 36 -15.75 -34.74 12.09
N ALA A 37 -14.56 -34.94 12.65
CA ALA A 37 -13.54 -33.94 12.93
C ALA A 37 -12.17 -34.54 12.55
N GLY A 38 -11.33 -33.76 11.87
CA GLY A 38 -10.05 -34.20 11.33
C GLY A 38 -9.79 -33.71 9.91
N PHE A 39 -8.86 -34.36 9.22
CA PHE A 39 -8.38 -33.96 7.91
C PHE A 39 -8.86 -34.92 6.82
N VAL A 40 -9.21 -34.36 5.66
CA VAL A 40 -9.54 -35.07 4.43
C VAL A 40 -8.44 -34.73 3.43
N LEU A 41 -7.56 -35.69 3.17
CA LEU A 41 -6.44 -35.56 2.26
C LEU A 41 -6.92 -35.78 0.83
N VAL A 42 -6.79 -34.74 0.02
CA VAL A 42 -7.30 -34.72 -1.35
C VAL A 42 -6.18 -34.55 -2.38
N GLN A 43 -6.45 -34.96 -3.61
CA GLN A 43 -5.64 -34.58 -4.77
C GLN A 43 -6.25 -33.33 -5.42
N PRO A 44 -5.58 -32.16 -5.37
CA PRO A 44 -6.13 -30.92 -5.90
C PRO A 44 -6.53 -31.03 -7.37
N GLY A 45 -7.71 -30.51 -7.72
CA GLY A 45 -8.21 -30.42 -9.09
C GLY A 45 -8.83 -31.70 -9.66
N THR A 46 -9.05 -32.72 -8.81
CA THR A 46 -9.76 -33.94 -9.20
C THR A 46 -11.27 -33.78 -9.01
N THR A 47 -12.08 -34.45 -9.85
CA THR A 47 -13.55 -34.44 -9.71
C THR A 47 -14.01 -35.04 -8.39
N GLU A 48 -13.23 -35.97 -7.85
CA GLU A 48 -13.50 -36.60 -6.56
C GLU A 48 -13.23 -35.63 -5.39
N GLU A 49 -12.24 -34.73 -5.48
CA GLU A 49 -12.09 -33.63 -4.51
C GLU A 49 -13.35 -32.76 -4.49
N GLU A 50 -13.81 -32.32 -5.66
CA GLU A 50 -15.01 -31.48 -5.78
C GLU A 50 -16.23 -32.18 -5.19
N ARG A 51 -16.41 -33.47 -5.49
CA ARG A 51 -17.47 -34.30 -4.93
C ARG A 51 -17.38 -34.39 -3.41
N LEU A 52 -16.20 -34.63 -2.86
CA LEU A 52 -15.98 -34.70 -1.42
C LEU A 52 -16.30 -33.36 -0.73
N ARG A 53 -15.83 -32.24 -1.28
CA ARG A 53 -16.17 -30.90 -0.77
C ARG A 53 -17.69 -30.65 -0.83
N LEU A 54 -18.33 -30.96 -1.95
CA LEU A 54 -19.78 -30.77 -2.11
C LEU A 54 -20.60 -31.59 -1.12
N CYS A 55 -20.23 -32.86 -0.89
CA CYS A 55 -20.95 -33.75 0.02
C CYS A 55 -20.71 -33.44 1.51
N TRP A 56 -19.56 -32.86 1.87
CA TRP A 56 -19.08 -32.85 3.25
C TRP A 56 -18.64 -31.50 3.78
N SER A 57 -18.70 -30.42 2.99
CA SER A 57 -18.45 -29.05 3.43
C SER A 57 -19.74 -28.44 4.01
N THR A 58 -20.26 -29.02 5.09
CA THR A 58 -21.39 -28.43 5.82
C THR A 58 -20.89 -27.49 6.92
N PRO A 59 -21.48 -26.30 7.09
CA PRO A 59 -21.04 -25.32 8.10
C PRO A 59 -21.20 -25.83 9.54
N GLU A 60 -22.02 -26.86 9.75
CA GLU A 60 -22.25 -27.52 11.03
C GLU A 60 -21.04 -28.32 11.56
N ARG A 61 -20.00 -28.52 10.73
CA ARG A 61 -18.82 -29.32 11.08
C ARG A 61 -17.52 -28.56 10.78
N PRO A 62 -17.21 -27.49 11.56
CA PRO A 62 -16.06 -26.62 11.31
C PRO A 62 -14.70 -27.31 11.53
N GLU A 63 -14.67 -28.42 12.27
CA GLU A 63 -13.44 -29.17 12.57
C GLU A 63 -13.03 -30.17 11.48
N ARG A 64 -13.62 -30.05 10.28
CA ARG A 64 -13.27 -30.88 9.12
C ARG A 64 -12.52 -30.04 8.11
N TYR A 65 -11.29 -30.43 7.81
CA TYR A 65 -10.40 -29.68 6.93
C TYR A 65 -10.07 -30.47 5.68
N PHE A 66 -10.24 -29.86 4.51
CA PHE A 66 -9.85 -30.44 3.22
C PHE A 66 -8.49 -29.86 2.83
N VAL A 67 -7.48 -30.71 2.80
CA VAL A 67 -6.09 -30.31 2.58
C VAL A 67 -5.45 -31.21 1.52
N PRO A 68 -4.49 -30.74 0.72
CA PRO A 68 -3.80 -31.60 -0.24
C PRO A 68 -3.05 -32.72 0.49
N TYR A 69 -2.84 -33.88 -0.16
CA TYR A 69 -2.10 -34.99 0.45
C TYR A 69 -0.67 -34.59 0.91
N THR A 70 -0.05 -33.62 0.22
CA THR A 70 1.26 -33.04 0.58
C THR A 70 1.26 -32.26 1.90
N TYR A 71 0.09 -32.02 2.50
CA TYR A 71 -0.03 -31.42 3.84
C TYR A 71 0.69 -32.22 4.91
N VAL A 72 0.69 -33.55 4.80
CA VAL A 72 1.33 -34.44 5.77
C VAL A 72 2.85 -34.23 5.77
N ASP A 73 3.46 -34.10 4.59
CA ASP A 73 4.89 -33.78 4.46
C ASP A 73 5.20 -32.39 4.99
N ALA A 74 4.32 -31.41 4.75
CA ALA A 74 4.49 -30.08 5.29
C ALA A 74 4.46 -30.04 6.83
N CYS A 75 3.59 -30.85 7.46
CA CYS A 75 3.57 -31.02 8.91
C CYS A 75 4.85 -31.71 9.41
N LYS A 76 5.32 -32.74 8.71
CA LYS A 76 6.57 -33.45 9.01
C LYS A 76 7.77 -32.51 8.97
N VAL A 77 7.91 -31.71 7.91
CA VAL A 77 8.99 -30.73 7.74
C VAL A 77 8.91 -29.63 8.81
N SER A 78 7.70 -29.19 9.17
CA SER A 78 7.51 -28.16 10.18
C SER A 78 7.66 -28.67 11.62
N GLY A 79 7.66 -30.00 11.82
CA GLY A 79 7.67 -30.62 13.14
C GLY A 79 6.41 -30.36 13.97
N MET A 80 5.33 -29.89 13.35
CA MET A 80 4.08 -29.54 14.02
C MET A 80 2.88 -29.66 13.08
N LEU A 81 1.69 -29.83 13.64
CA LEU A 81 0.44 -29.81 12.88
C LEU A 81 0.12 -28.38 12.43
N LEU A 82 0.13 -28.14 11.12
CA LEU A 82 -0.13 -26.82 10.55
C LEU A 82 -1.60 -26.41 10.73
N LYS A 83 -1.82 -25.23 11.33
CA LYS A 83 -3.16 -24.67 11.58
C LYS A 83 -3.82 -24.25 10.27
N GLN A 84 -5.12 -24.50 10.16
CA GLN A 84 -5.94 -24.12 9.01
C GLN A 84 -6.47 -22.69 9.18
N ILE A 85 -5.56 -21.71 9.13
CA ILE A 85 -5.86 -20.31 9.45
C ILE A 85 -6.57 -19.58 8.30
N PHE A 86 -6.38 -20.00 7.05
CA PHE A 86 -6.97 -19.34 5.89
C PHE A 86 -8.36 -19.88 5.55
N ILE A 87 -9.20 -20.05 6.59
CA ILE A 87 -10.59 -20.44 6.48
C ILE A 87 -11.46 -19.31 7.03
N HIS A 88 -12.46 -18.90 6.26
CA HIS A 88 -13.44 -17.90 6.65
C HIS A 88 -14.85 -18.47 6.43
N GLU A 89 -15.69 -18.46 7.46
CA GLU A 89 -17.04 -19.05 7.43
C GLU A 89 -17.05 -20.53 6.94
N GLY A 90 -16.03 -21.30 7.33
CA GLY A 90 -15.88 -22.70 6.93
C GLY A 90 -15.46 -22.90 5.47
N LYS A 91 -15.17 -21.83 4.72
CA LYS A 91 -14.69 -21.89 3.33
C LYS A 91 -13.23 -21.43 3.25
N PRO A 92 -12.41 -22.03 2.37
CA PRO A 92 -11.07 -21.52 2.08
C PRO A 92 -11.12 -20.07 1.61
N ILE A 93 -10.22 -19.23 2.13
CA ILE A 93 -10.06 -17.86 1.64
C ILE A 93 -9.47 -17.93 0.23
N ARG A 94 -10.19 -17.36 -0.73
CA ARG A 94 -9.74 -17.24 -2.12
C ARG A 94 -8.67 -16.17 -2.23
N MET A 95 -7.50 -16.56 -2.71
CA MET A 95 -6.33 -15.70 -2.86
C MET A 95 -5.86 -15.70 -4.31
N HIS A 96 -5.44 -14.54 -4.80
CA HIS A 96 -4.79 -14.39 -6.09
C HIS A 96 -3.30 -14.04 -5.88
N ILE A 97 -2.40 -14.84 -6.44
CA ILE A 97 -0.97 -14.56 -6.43
C ILE A 97 -0.64 -13.79 -7.71
N ASP A 98 -0.42 -12.49 -7.59
CA ASP A 98 -0.19 -11.59 -8.71
C ASP A 98 1.17 -11.84 -9.39
N SER A 99 1.23 -11.52 -10.68
CA SER A 99 2.42 -11.69 -11.52
C SER A 99 3.58 -10.74 -11.17
N SER A 100 3.35 -9.67 -10.41
CA SER A 100 4.38 -8.74 -9.91
C SER A 100 5.47 -9.43 -9.09
N ILE A 101 5.17 -10.56 -8.44
CA ILE A 101 6.16 -11.39 -7.75
C ILE A 101 6.98 -12.12 -8.81
N ALA A 102 8.07 -11.51 -9.30
CA ALA A 102 8.80 -11.98 -10.48
C ALA A 102 9.24 -13.46 -10.40
N ASN A 103 9.66 -13.92 -9.23
CA ASN A 103 10.19 -15.26 -9.03
C ASN A 103 9.07 -16.34 -9.01
N VAL A 104 9.04 -17.17 -10.06
CA VAL A 104 8.09 -18.28 -10.22
C VAL A 104 8.14 -19.27 -9.05
N ASN A 105 9.34 -19.56 -8.53
CA ASN A 105 9.51 -20.49 -7.41
C ASN A 105 8.92 -19.93 -6.11
N VAL A 106 9.02 -18.61 -5.91
CA VAL A 106 8.39 -17.93 -4.77
C VAL A 106 6.87 -18.04 -4.88
N ARG A 107 6.29 -17.81 -6.07
CA ARG A 107 4.85 -17.97 -6.29
C ARG A 107 4.37 -19.41 -6.05
N ALA A 108 5.12 -20.40 -6.53
CA ALA A 108 4.81 -21.82 -6.31
C ALA A 108 4.88 -22.17 -4.82
N ALA A 109 5.95 -21.78 -4.12
CA ALA A 109 6.09 -22.01 -2.68
C ALA A 109 5.00 -21.30 -1.86
N LEU A 110 4.62 -20.08 -2.25
CA LEU A 110 3.54 -19.31 -1.64
C LEU A 110 2.18 -20.02 -1.81
N SER A 111 1.89 -20.48 -3.03
CA SER A 111 0.69 -21.27 -3.35
C SER A 111 0.59 -22.51 -2.45
N THR A 112 1.68 -23.28 -2.35
CA THR A 112 1.76 -24.45 -1.48
C THR A 112 1.49 -24.12 -0.01
N ARG A 113 2.10 -23.04 0.53
CA ARG A 113 1.88 -22.61 1.92
C ARG A 113 0.44 -22.20 2.21
N ILE A 114 -0.20 -21.52 1.25
CA ILE A 114 -1.60 -21.12 1.35
C ILE A 114 -2.50 -22.36 1.41
N MET A 115 -2.32 -23.31 0.49
CA MET A 115 -3.09 -24.57 0.47
C MET A 115 -2.89 -25.38 1.75
N HIS A 116 -1.66 -25.49 2.26
CA HIS A 116 -1.37 -26.21 3.50
C HIS A 116 -1.98 -25.56 4.74
N SER A 117 -2.27 -24.27 4.67
CA SER A 117 -2.89 -23.49 5.74
C SER A 117 -4.40 -23.27 5.53
N GLY A 118 -5.01 -23.99 4.58
CA GLY A 118 -6.46 -24.05 4.38
C GLY A 118 -7.04 -23.05 3.38
N GLY A 119 -6.20 -22.29 2.66
CA GLY A 119 -6.63 -21.30 1.67
C GLY A 119 -6.68 -21.85 0.23
N ASP A 120 -7.21 -21.05 -0.69
CA ASP A 120 -7.28 -21.36 -2.12
C ASP A 120 -6.48 -20.33 -2.93
N PRO A 121 -5.26 -20.66 -3.41
CA PRO A 121 -4.42 -19.75 -4.17
C PRO A 121 -4.73 -19.70 -5.68
N THR A 122 -5.75 -20.43 -6.15
CA THR A 122 -6.06 -20.58 -7.58
C THR A 122 -7.07 -19.56 -8.11
N ALA A 123 -7.59 -18.72 -7.23
CA ALA A 123 -8.61 -17.74 -7.58
C ALA A 123 -8.08 -16.67 -8.55
N SER A 124 -8.94 -16.23 -9.47
CA SER A 124 -8.68 -15.05 -10.29
C SER A 124 -8.74 -13.77 -9.45
N ALA A 125 -8.09 -12.70 -9.92
CA ALA A 125 -8.08 -11.41 -9.23
C ALA A 125 -9.49 -10.86 -8.93
N GLN A 126 -10.48 -11.16 -9.78
CA GLN A 126 -11.86 -10.71 -9.59
C GLN A 126 -12.58 -11.47 -8.48
N LEU A 127 -12.32 -12.77 -8.36
CA LEU A 127 -12.99 -13.67 -7.40
C LEU A 127 -12.23 -13.82 -6.08
N ALA A 128 -10.96 -13.39 -6.05
CA ALA A 128 -10.14 -13.44 -4.85
C ALA A 128 -10.60 -12.39 -3.83
N ARG A 129 -10.60 -12.82 -2.57
CA ARG A 129 -10.77 -11.96 -1.40
C ARG A 129 -9.46 -11.26 -1.05
N VAL A 130 -8.33 -11.93 -1.25
CA VAL A 130 -6.99 -11.39 -0.97
C VAL A 130 -6.15 -11.45 -2.25
N ILE A 131 -5.52 -10.33 -2.62
CA ILE A 131 -4.57 -10.25 -3.72
C ILE A 131 -3.18 -10.07 -3.12
N LEU A 132 -2.27 -10.99 -3.44
CA LEU A 132 -0.89 -10.99 -2.96
C LEU A 132 0.02 -10.46 -4.05
N ALA A 133 0.72 -9.36 -3.79
CA ALA A 133 1.61 -8.70 -4.74
C ALA A 133 2.97 -8.31 -4.11
N ASP A 134 3.95 -7.95 -4.93
CA ASP A 134 5.25 -7.47 -4.47
C ASP A 134 5.17 -5.99 -4.05
N PRO A 135 5.37 -5.64 -2.76
CA PRO A 135 5.25 -4.27 -2.27
C PRO A 135 6.26 -3.31 -2.89
N ASN A 136 7.36 -3.81 -3.47
CA ASN A 136 8.40 -3.00 -4.10
C ASN A 136 8.08 -2.58 -5.54
N THR A 137 6.89 -2.93 -6.05
CA THR A 137 6.47 -2.64 -7.41
C THR A 137 5.36 -1.60 -7.46
N GLU A 138 5.30 -0.78 -8.53
CA GLU A 138 4.21 0.18 -8.75
C GLU A 138 2.84 -0.53 -8.90
N ILE A 139 2.85 -1.80 -9.33
CA ILE A 139 1.65 -2.64 -9.46
C ILE A 139 0.94 -2.78 -8.12
N PHE A 140 1.68 -2.94 -7.01
CA PHE A 140 1.09 -3.01 -5.67
C PHE A 140 0.28 -1.77 -5.34
N GLN A 141 0.85 -0.58 -5.54
CA GLN A 141 0.16 0.69 -5.29
C GLN A 141 -1.06 0.88 -6.21
N HIS A 142 -0.94 0.45 -7.47
CA HIS A 142 -2.05 0.46 -8.41
C HIS A 142 -3.19 -0.44 -7.94
N LEU A 143 -2.91 -1.69 -7.56
CA LEU A 143 -3.88 -2.65 -7.05
C LEU A 143 -4.59 -2.13 -5.79
N VAL A 144 -3.84 -1.59 -4.82
CA VAL A 144 -4.41 -0.96 -3.62
C VAL A 144 -5.38 0.15 -4.01
N LYS A 145 -4.99 1.02 -4.95
CA LYS A 145 -5.86 2.12 -5.43
C LYS A 145 -7.07 1.61 -6.20
N THR A 146 -6.94 0.54 -6.98
CA THR A 146 -8.03 -0.07 -7.75
C THR A 146 -9.09 -0.67 -6.83
N TYR A 147 -8.66 -1.36 -5.76
CA TYR A 147 -9.56 -2.11 -4.88
C TYR A 147 -9.92 -1.40 -3.56
N GLN A 148 -9.43 -0.18 -3.30
CA GLN A 148 -9.71 0.58 -2.06
C GLN A 148 -11.20 0.79 -1.73
N GLY A 149 -12.09 0.68 -2.72
CA GLY A 149 -13.54 0.84 -2.55
C GLY A 149 -14.31 -0.46 -2.35
N GLU A 150 -13.64 -1.62 -2.44
CA GLU A 150 -14.26 -2.93 -2.29
C GLU A 150 -13.97 -3.47 -0.87
N PRO A 151 -14.93 -3.42 0.08
CA PRO A 151 -14.66 -3.72 1.50
C PRO A 151 -14.25 -5.18 1.76
N GLU A 152 -14.63 -6.09 0.87
CA GLU A 152 -14.31 -7.52 0.97
C GLU A 152 -13.01 -7.88 0.24
N LYS A 153 -12.30 -6.92 -0.35
CA LYS A 153 -11.04 -7.16 -1.04
C LYS A 153 -9.87 -6.52 -0.32
N TYR A 154 -8.84 -7.35 -0.11
CA TYR A 154 -7.60 -6.95 0.54
C TYR A 154 -6.45 -7.10 -0.44
N VAL A 155 -5.59 -6.09 -0.52
CA VAL A 155 -4.34 -6.15 -1.28
C VAL A 155 -3.21 -6.17 -0.27
N GLU A 156 -2.49 -7.29 -0.21
CA GLU A 156 -1.48 -7.58 0.81
C GLU A 156 -0.13 -7.90 0.17
N SER A 157 0.95 -7.66 0.91
CA SER A 157 2.29 -8.10 0.48
C SER A 157 2.36 -9.63 0.50
N TYR A 158 3.12 -10.26 -0.41
CA TYR A 158 3.32 -11.71 -0.36
C TYR A 158 3.93 -12.21 0.97
N LEU A 159 4.62 -11.34 1.72
CA LEU A 159 5.15 -11.62 3.06
C LEU A 159 4.05 -11.79 4.12
N TRP A 160 2.86 -11.27 3.86
CA TRP A 160 1.69 -11.36 4.74
C TRP A 160 1.32 -12.80 5.09
N VAL A 161 1.42 -13.72 4.13
CA VAL A 161 1.13 -15.15 4.34
C VAL A 161 2.04 -15.73 5.41
N LYS A 162 3.33 -15.43 5.35
CA LYS A 162 4.31 -15.88 6.36
C LYS A 162 3.95 -15.34 7.74
N LYS A 163 3.66 -14.03 7.84
CA LYS A 163 3.27 -13.37 9.09
C LYS A 163 2.00 -13.98 9.70
N CYS A 164 1.00 -14.32 8.88
CA CYS A 164 -0.23 -14.96 9.36
C CYS A 164 0.03 -16.38 9.88
N ILE A 165 0.86 -17.17 9.18
CA ILE A 165 1.23 -18.53 9.61
C ILE A 165 1.99 -18.50 10.93
N GLU A 166 2.98 -17.62 11.07
CA GLU A 166 3.77 -17.46 12.30
C GLU A 166 2.92 -17.03 13.49
N LYS A 167 1.99 -16.09 13.27
CA LYS A 167 1.05 -15.66 14.32
C LYS A 167 -0.09 -16.66 14.54
N GLY A 168 -0.29 -17.62 13.65
CA GLY A 168 -1.38 -18.60 13.70
C GLY A 168 -2.77 -17.98 13.57
N GLN A 169 -2.89 -16.79 12.98
CA GLN A 169 -4.16 -16.09 12.73
C GLN A 169 -4.05 -15.16 11.52
N VAL A 170 -5.19 -14.88 10.89
CA VAL A 170 -5.28 -13.96 9.74
C VAL A 170 -5.38 -12.54 10.26
N ILE A 171 -4.39 -11.69 9.95
CA ILE A 171 -4.35 -10.29 10.36
C ILE A 171 -4.13 -9.44 9.13
N TYR A 172 -5.17 -8.73 8.69
CA TYR A 172 -5.06 -7.82 7.56
C TYR A 172 -4.27 -6.56 7.93
N THR A 173 -3.58 -5.99 6.96
CA THR A 173 -2.94 -4.69 7.10
C THR A 173 -4.03 -3.62 7.20
N PRO A 174 -4.08 -2.81 8.27
CA PRO A 174 -5.12 -1.81 8.44
C PRO A 174 -5.07 -0.78 7.31
N VAL A 175 -6.23 -0.49 6.71
CA VAL A 175 -6.34 0.57 5.69
C VAL A 175 -6.22 1.91 6.40
N VAL A 176 -5.02 2.50 6.36
CA VAL A 176 -4.81 3.85 6.89
C VAL A 176 -5.52 4.83 5.96
N TYR A 177 -6.65 5.38 6.42
CA TYR A 177 -7.33 6.45 5.72
C TYR A 177 -6.40 7.65 5.62
N LYS A 178 -5.79 7.83 4.44
CA LYS A 178 -5.10 9.08 4.14
C LYS A 178 -6.18 10.15 4.10
N ASN A 179 -6.20 11.04 5.10
CA ASN A 179 -7.13 12.16 5.13
C ASN A 179 -7.11 12.83 3.75
N PRO A 180 -8.26 12.90 3.05
CA PRO A 180 -8.35 13.43 1.69
C PRO A 180 -7.82 14.85 1.78
N GLY A 181 -6.63 15.05 1.21
CA GLY A 181 -5.74 16.15 1.52
C GLY A 181 -6.47 17.44 1.85
N GLY A 182 -6.43 17.79 3.13
CA GLY A 182 -7.03 18.99 3.69
C GLY A 182 -6.14 19.42 4.84
N ARG A 183 -5.74 20.69 4.84
CA ARG A 183 -5.02 21.26 5.99
C ARG A 183 -5.91 21.11 7.21
N ARG A 184 -5.36 20.68 8.35
CA ARG A 184 -6.14 20.60 9.58
C ARG A 184 -6.70 22.01 9.87
N PRO A 185 -7.98 22.17 10.23
CA PRO A 185 -8.49 23.47 10.65
C PRO A 185 -7.61 24.02 11.79
N GLY A 186 -6.94 25.16 11.55
CA GLY A 186 -5.97 25.76 12.49
C GLY A 186 -4.50 25.53 12.15
N GLU A 187 -4.17 24.63 11.23
CA GLU A 187 -2.81 24.49 10.71
C GLU A 187 -2.53 25.66 9.76
N GLU A 188 -1.83 26.66 10.28
CA GLU A 188 -1.47 27.86 9.53
C GLU A 188 -0.71 27.50 8.27
N ARG A 189 -0.95 28.28 7.21
CA ARG A 189 -0.18 28.08 5.99
C ARG A 189 1.27 28.42 6.27
N THR A 190 2.15 27.42 6.16
CA THR A 190 3.60 27.63 6.13
C THR A 190 3.88 28.84 5.25
N GLN A 191 4.46 29.88 5.85
CA GLN A 191 4.83 31.08 5.12
C GLN A 191 6.13 30.81 4.38
N PHE A 192 6.26 31.37 3.18
CA PHE A 192 7.51 31.31 2.43
C PHE A 192 8.55 32.17 3.14
N THR A 193 9.68 31.55 3.51
CA THR A 193 10.84 32.27 4.04
C THR A 193 11.62 32.93 2.92
N GLU A 194 12.55 33.84 3.26
CA GLU A 194 13.42 34.43 2.24
C GLU A 194 14.38 33.40 1.63
N GLN A 195 14.81 32.42 2.43
CA GLN A 195 15.66 31.31 2.00
C GLN A 195 14.93 30.41 1.00
N ASP A 196 13.66 30.10 1.25
CA ASP A 196 12.78 29.37 0.32
C ASP A 196 12.75 30.03 -1.06
N GLU A 197 12.66 31.36 -1.08
CA GLU A 197 12.65 32.13 -2.32
C GLU A 197 14.01 32.19 -3.01
N GLU A 198 15.09 32.24 -2.24
CA GLU A 198 16.45 32.20 -2.78
C GLU A 198 16.72 30.85 -3.44
N HIS A 199 16.36 29.74 -2.79
CA HIS A 199 16.48 28.41 -3.38
C HIS A 199 15.59 28.27 -4.63
N LEU A 200 14.36 28.79 -4.59
CA LEU A 200 13.49 28.83 -5.77
C LEU A 200 14.11 29.64 -6.92
N CYS A 201 14.69 30.80 -6.63
CA CYS A 201 15.37 31.62 -7.63
C CYS A 201 16.59 30.89 -8.20
N ASN A 202 17.40 30.23 -7.37
CA ASN A 202 18.54 29.44 -7.80
C ASN A 202 18.12 28.29 -8.73
N TRP A 203 17.02 27.59 -8.40
CA TRP A 203 16.46 26.54 -9.25
C TRP A 203 16.00 27.07 -10.61
N ILE A 204 15.21 28.15 -10.62
CA ILE A 204 14.72 28.77 -11.86
C ILE A 204 15.89 29.34 -12.67
N ALA A 205 16.89 29.93 -12.02
CA ALA A 205 18.10 30.42 -12.65
C ALA A 205 18.89 29.27 -13.29
N ALA A 206 18.93 28.08 -12.69
CA ALA A 206 19.62 26.92 -13.25
C ALA A 206 18.87 26.28 -14.43
N LYS A 207 17.53 26.27 -14.41
CA LYS A 207 16.70 25.62 -15.45
C LYS A 207 16.26 26.56 -16.58
N ILE A 208 15.93 27.81 -16.27
CA ILE A 208 15.47 28.84 -17.21
C ILE A 208 16.13 30.22 -16.90
N PRO A 209 17.46 30.35 -17.12
CA PRO A 209 18.22 31.58 -16.89
C PRO A 209 17.64 32.87 -17.49
N TYR A 210 17.01 32.80 -18.67
CA TYR A 210 16.49 33.99 -19.37
C TYR A 210 14.96 34.03 -19.38
N LYS A 211 14.39 35.17 -18.99
CA LYS A 211 12.92 35.36 -18.92
C LYS A 211 12.25 35.30 -20.29
N GLU A 212 12.94 35.81 -21.31
CA GLU A 212 12.43 35.91 -22.68
C GLU A 212 12.16 34.55 -23.32
N THR A 213 12.88 33.52 -22.88
CA THR A 213 12.67 32.13 -23.29
C THR A 213 11.30 31.59 -22.84
N GLY A 214 10.62 32.28 -21.93
CA GLY A 214 9.32 31.86 -21.39
C GLY A 214 9.44 30.70 -20.39
N GLY A 215 8.34 30.00 -20.13
CA GLY A 215 8.36 28.73 -19.38
C GLY A 215 8.49 28.82 -17.84
N ARG A 216 8.92 29.95 -17.27
CA ARG A 216 9.04 30.12 -15.80
C ARG A 216 7.72 29.94 -15.04
N THR A 217 6.57 30.03 -15.71
CA THR A 217 5.23 29.82 -15.14
C THR A 217 4.61 28.45 -15.50
N GLY A 218 5.36 27.56 -16.17
CA GLY A 218 4.88 26.23 -16.56
C GLY A 218 4.84 25.25 -15.38
N ASN A 219 3.80 24.41 -15.30
CA ASN A 219 3.62 23.47 -14.18
C ASN A 219 4.77 22.47 -14.05
N ARG A 220 5.29 21.98 -15.18
CA ARG A 220 6.34 20.96 -15.23
C ARG A 220 7.62 21.37 -14.49
N LEU A 221 7.99 22.65 -14.53
CA LEU A 221 9.17 23.17 -13.83
C LEU A 221 9.08 22.97 -12.31
N TYR A 222 7.89 23.17 -11.74
CA TYR A 222 7.65 23.05 -10.30
C TYR A 222 7.33 21.61 -9.89
N GLN A 223 6.75 20.81 -10.77
CA GLN A 223 6.61 19.37 -10.56
C GLN A 223 7.99 18.72 -10.47
N GLN A 224 8.88 19.03 -11.41
CA GLN A 224 10.28 18.57 -11.39
C GLN A 224 11.04 19.04 -10.15
N LEU A 225 10.78 20.26 -9.67
CA LEU A 225 11.34 20.73 -8.41
C LEU A 225 10.93 19.82 -7.23
N CYS A 226 9.64 19.45 -7.15
CA CYS A 226 9.13 18.55 -6.11
C CYS A 226 9.58 17.09 -6.29
N GLU A 227 9.83 16.63 -7.52
CA GLU A 227 10.40 15.31 -7.79
C GLU A 227 11.84 15.20 -7.26
N MET A 228 12.59 16.30 -7.21
CA MET A 228 13.94 16.34 -6.61
C MET A 228 13.93 16.35 -5.08
N ALA A 229 12.78 16.34 -4.41
CA ALA A 229 12.70 16.36 -2.95
C ALA A 229 13.38 15.16 -2.25
N HIS A 230 13.70 14.09 -2.99
CA HIS A 230 14.47 12.96 -2.49
C HIS A 230 15.94 13.30 -2.22
N ASP A 231 16.48 14.34 -2.87
CA ASP A 231 17.84 14.80 -2.63
C ASP A 231 17.89 15.69 -1.38
N PRO A 232 18.83 15.47 -0.43
CA PRO A 232 18.91 16.26 0.80
C PRO A 232 19.05 17.77 0.57
N GLU A 233 19.70 18.20 -0.51
CA GLU A 233 19.82 19.62 -0.89
C GLU A 233 18.48 20.27 -1.28
N PHE A 234 17.50 19.46 -1.67
CA PHE A 234 16.17 19.89 -2.09
C PHE A 234 15.07 19.57 -1.06
N ALA A 235 15.44 19.15 0.16
CA ALA A 235 14.48 18.85 1.23
C ALA A 235 13.53 20.02 1.54
N TRP A 236 14.00 21.28 1.36
CA TRP A 236 13.20 22.49 1.54
C TRP A 236 11.97 22.56 0.60
N VAL A 237 11.98 21.87 -0.53
CA VAL A 237 10.88 21.88 -1.50
C VAL A 237 9.60 21.27 -0.90
N THR A 238 9.72 20.29 -0.01
CA THR A 238 8.59 19.59 0.63
C THR A 238 7.71 20.49 1.49
N ARG A 239 8.22 21.65 1.92
CA ARG A 239 7.50 22.63 2.74
C ARG A 239 6.26 23.20 2.04
N HIS A 240 6.25 23.20 0.71
CA HIS A 240 5.13 23.70 -0.08
C HIS A 240 4.85 22.82 -1.29
N THR A 241 3.59 22.75 -1.72
CA THR A 241 3.23 22.03 -2.94
C THR A 241 3.74 22.76 -4.18
N TRP A 242 3.95 22.05 -5.29
CA TRP A 242 4.40 22.65 -6.55
C TRP A 242 3.47 23.80 -7.01
N GLN A 243 2.16 23.71 -6.76
CA GLN A 243 1.21 24.79 -7.06
C GLN A 243 1.50 26.04 -6.23
N SER A 244 1.83 25.85 -4.94
CA SER A 244 2.13 26.93 -4.02
C SER A 244 3.43 27.65 -4.42
N TRP A 245 4.47 26.90 -4.79
CA TRP A 245 5.72 27.46 -5.35
C TRP A 245 5.47 28.27 -6.62
N ARG A 246 4.68 27.71 -7.56
CA ARG A 246 4.31 28.39 -8.80
C ARG A 246 3.54 29.69 -8.56
N GLU A 247 2.54 29.65 -7.69
CA GLU A 247 1.76 30.84 -7.34
C GLU A 247 2.61 31.87 -6.59
N ARG A 248 3.57 31.43 -5.75
CA ARG A 248 4.53 32.34 -5.11
C ARG A 248 5.38 33.07 -6.14
N TYR A 249 5.93 32.35 -7.12
CA TYR A 249 6.69 32.95 -8.22
C TYR A 249 5.81 33.90 -9.02
N LYS A 250 4.62 33.46 -9.46
CA LYS A 250 3.70 34.26 -10.27
C LYS A 250 3.32 35.59 -9.59
N LYS A 251 3.03 35.57 -8.29
CA LYS A 251 2.67 36.78 -7.53
C LYS A 251 3.85 37.71 -7.26
N ASN A 252 5.07 37.17 -7.20
CA ASN A 252 6.28 37.92 -6.89
C ASN A 252 7.26 38.02 -8.08
N ALA A 253 6.76 37.82 -9.31
CA ALA A 253 7.59 37.62 -10.49
C ALA A 253 8.59 38.76 -10.69
N THR A 254 8.17 40.02 -10.54
CA THR A 254 9.04 41.19 -10.69
C THR A 254 10.26 41.15 -9.77
N ARG A 255 10.05 40.82 -8.48
CA ARG A 255 11.12 40.80 -7.48
C ARG A 255 12.03 39.57 -7.64
N LEU A 256 11.42 38.40 -7.88
CA LEU A 256 12.16 37.16 -8.05
C LEU A 256 12.92 37.13 -9.38
N ASP A 257 12.38 37.70 -10.46
CA ASP A 257 13.08 37.84 -11.74
C ASP A 257 14.33 38.71 -11.61
N ALA A 258 14.30 39.76 -10.79
CA ALA A 258 15.48 40.58 -10.50
C ALA A 258 16.56 39.76 -9.77
N LYS A 259 16.19 38.96 -8.76
CA LYS A 259 17.11 38.03 -8.08
C LYS A 259 17.66 36.97 -9.04
N ILE A 260 16.81 36.37 -9.86
CA ILE A 260 17.21 35.38 -10.87
C ILE A 260 18.21 36.00 -11.85
N ALA A 261 17.97 37.22 -12.33
CA ALA A 261 18.89 37.92 -13.22
C ALA A 261 20.26 38.15 -12.57
N GLN A 262 20.30 38.54 -11.29
CA GLN A 262 21.54 38.68 -10.54
C GLN A 262 22.28 37.33 -10.39
N ILE A 263 21.58 36.25 -10.06
CA ILE A 263 22.18 34.91 -9.95
C ILE A 263 22.77 34.46 -11.29
N VAL A 264 22.06 34.71 -12.40
CA VAL A 264 22.52 34.38 -13.75
C VAL A 264 23.73 35.21 -14.16
N ASP A 265 23.76 36.50 -13.81
CA ASP A 265 24.91 37.38 -14.08
C ASP A 265 26.13 37.01 -13.22
N GLN A 266 25.94 36.53 -11.99
CA GLN A 266 27.03 36.05 -11.13
C GLN A 266 27.59 34.71 -11.59
N LYS A 267 26.71 33.74 -11.90
CA LYS A 267 27.12 32.38 -12.29
C LYS A 267 27.62 32.30 -13.74
N LYS A 268 27.44 33.38 -14.54
CA LYS A 268 27.71 33.48 -15.99
C LYS A 268 27.80 32.11 -16.67
N PRO A 269 26.67 31.38 -16.78
CA PRO A 269 26.69 30.06 -17.40
C PRO A 269 27.35 30.20 -18.77
N ALA A 270 28.46 29.48 -18.99
CA ALA A 270 29.23 29.58 -20.21
C ALA A 270 28.29 29.38 -21.40
N HIS A 271 28.15 30.43 -22.22
CA HIS A 271 27.17 30.50 -23.28
C HIS A 271 27.56 29.50 -24.39
N GLY A 272 27.21 28.22 -24.22
CA GLY A 272 27.58 27.16 -25.17
C GLY A 272 27.80 25.76 -24.60
N GLU A 273 27.76 25.52 -23.28
CA GLU A 273 27.87 24.15 -22.76
C GLU A 273 26.63 23.31 -23.11
N LYS A 274 26.85 22.29 -23.95
CA LYS A 274 25.84 21.36 -24.43
C LYS A 274 25.30 20.55 -23.25
N GLY A 275 24.09 20.86 -22.79
CA GLY A 275 23.38 19.99 -21.85
C GLY A 275 22.15 20.56 -21.16
N GLN A 276 21.99 21.89 -21.09
CA GLN A 276 21.07 22.46 -20.10
C GLN A 276 19.81 23.13 -20.65
N TYR A 277 19.65 23.18 -21.96
CA TYR A 277 18.45 23.71 -22.60
C TYR A 277 17.92 22.74 -23.64
N GLY A 278 16.72 22.20 -23.43
CA GLY A 278 15.94 21.63 -24.53
C GLY A 278 15.86 22.68 -25.62
N TYR A 279 16.46 22.40 -26.78
CA TYR A 279 16.65 23.31 -27.90
C TYR A 279 15.42 24.20 -28.12
N VAL A 280 15.51 25.45 -27.66
CA VAL A 280 14.59 26.48 -28.09
C VAL A 280 15.02 26.82 -29.50
N ARG A 281 14.23 26.39 -30.47
CA ARG A 281 14.42 26.77 -31.88
C ARG A 281 14.61 28.28 -31.89
N LYS A 282 15.71 28.76 -32.47
CA LYS A 282 15.85 30.19 -32.79
C LYS A 282 14.54 30.59 -33.47
N PRO A 283 13.86 31.66 -33.03
CA PRO A 283 12.72 32.15 -33.78
C PRO A 283 13.23 32.43 -35.19
N GLU A 284 12.83 31.60 -36.16
CA GLU A 284 13.08 31.92 -37.56
C GLU A 284 12.50 33.31 -37.78
N GLU A 285 13.33 34.23 -38.26
CA GLU A 285 12.86 35.52 -38.77
C GLU A 285 11.90 35.22 -39.92
N LYS A 286 10.62 35.03 -39.59
CA LYS A 286 9.59 34.88 -40.61
C LYS A 286 9.62 36.17 -41.43
N PRO A 287 9.96 36.12 -42.74
CA PRO A 287 10.00 37.31 -43.56
C PRO A 287 8.66 38.02 -43.46
N LYS A 288 8.69 39.31 -43.12
CA LYS A 288 7.51 40.18 -42.99
C LYS A 288 6.66 40.07 -44.26
N ARG A 289 5.60 39.27 -44.23
CA ARG A 289 4.56 39.31 -45.26
C ARG A 289 3.88 40.68 -45.19
N VAL A 290 4.19 41.54 -46.15
CA VAL A 290 3.56 42.84 -46.36
C VAL A 290 2.08 42.61 -46.63
N ARG A 291 1.25 42.82 -45.60
CA ARG A 291 -0.22 42.77 -45.74
C ARG A 291 -0.66 44.04 -46.47
N LYS A 292 -1.09 43.87 -47.73
CA LYS A 292 -1.59 44.94 -48.60
C LYS A 292 -2.83 45.59 -47.96
N LYS A 293 -2.70 46.87 -47.62
CA LYS A 293 -3.73 47.75 -47.03
C LYS A 293 -4.86 47.94 -48.06
N ARG A 294 -6.07 47.43 -47.79
CA ARG A 294 -7.29 47.81 -48.52
C ARG A 294 -7.84 49.09 -47.88
N SER A 295 -8.14 50.06 -48.74
CA SER A 295 -8.64 51.40 -48.46
C SER A 295 -10.04 51.38 -47.82
N PRO A 296 -10.38 52.34 -46.93
CA PRO A 296 -11.76 52.55 -46.49
C PRO A 296 -12.53 53.37 -47.54
N MET A 297 -13.78 52.99 -47.80
CA MET A 297 -14.73 53.84 -48.51
C MET A 297 -15.98 53.96 -47.65
N ASN A 298 -16.38 55.21 -47.42
CA ASN A 298 -17.54 55.68 -46.67
C ASN A 298 -18.86 55.06 -47.13
N GLY A 299 -19.84 55.03 -46.22
CA GLY A 299 -21.26 54.94 -46.55
C GLY A 299 -22.14 54.67 -45.34
N ASP A 300 -22.67 55.74 -44.75
CA ASP A 300 -23.82 55.78 -43.84
C ASP A 300 -24.97 54.89 -44.32
N THR A 301 -25.66 54.18 -43.41
CA THR A 301 -27.12 54.30 -43.25
C THR A 301 -27.66 53.52 -42.04
N ASP A 302 -28.68 54.13 -41.47
CA ASP A 302 -29.44 53.89 -40.25
C ASP A 302 -30.34 52.64 -40.31
N SER A 303 -30.49 51.93 -39.17
CA SER A 303 -31.75 51.34 -38.64
C SER A 303 -31.58 49.99 -37.90
N PRO A 304 -32.38 49.74 -36.83
CA PRO A 304 -32.30 48.55 -35.98
C PRO A 304 -33.32 47.47 -36.41
N ILE A 305 -33.01 46.18 -36.23
CA ILE A 305 -34.03 45.11 -36.20
C ILE A 305 -33.52 43.88 -35.45
N ALA A 306 -34.48 43.24 -34.77
CA ALA A 306 -34.38 42.11 -33.84
C ALA A 306 -33.83 40.81 -34.45
N GLY A 307 -33.53 39.83 -33.57
CA GLY A 307 -32.96 38.49 -33.88
C GLY A 307 -33.83 37.59 -34.78
N PRO A 308 -33.54 36.27 -34.92
CA PRO A 308 -33.27 35.34 -33.82
C PRO A 308 -32.18 34.27 -34.08
N SER A 309 -31.96 33.45 -33.05
CA SER A 309 -31.32 32.12 -33.00
C SER A 309 -30.95 31.45 -34.32
N THR A 310 -29.70 30.98 -34.41
CA THR A 310 -29.32 29.89 -35.32
C THR A 310 -28.34 28.95 -34.62
N VAL A 311 -28.80 27.70 -34.56
CA VAL A 311 -28.14 26.48 -34.11
C VAL A 311 -26.92 26.15 -34.98
N HIS A 312 -25.79 25.82 -34.34
CA HIS A 312 -24.70 25.03 -34.93
C HIS A 312 -24.51 23.80 -34.02
N THR A 313 -25.13 22.66 -34.35
CA THR A 313 -24.63 21.62 -35.27
C THR A 313 -23.32 20.99 -34.76
N MET A 314 -23.49 19.91 -33.99
CA MET A 314 -22.42 18.95 -33.69
C MET A 314 -22.15 18.08 -34.92
N GLU A 315 -20.89 18.00 -35.34
CA GLU A 315 -20.42 17.02 -36.33
C GLU A 315 -19.95 15.75 -35.62
N THR A 316 -20.79 14.72 -35.76
CA THR A 316 -20.58 13.33 -35.37
C THR A 316 -19.79 12.63 -36.47
N TYR A 317 -18.57 12.16 -36.17
CA TYR A 317 -17.83 11.27 -37.07
C TYR A 317 -18.19 9.81 -36.75
N SER A 318 -19.08 9.24 -37.56
CA SER A 318 -19.37 7.80 -37.64
C SER A 318 -18.53 7.17 -38.74
N VAL A 319 -17.77 6.11 -38.41
CA VAL A 319 -17.03 5.28 -39.38
C VAL A 319 -17.85 4.02 -39.70
N PRO A 320 -18.10 3.68 -40.97
CA PRO A 320 -18.92 2.52 -41.35
C PRO A 320 -18.12 1.21 -41.53
N MET A 321 -18.66 0.13 -40.93
CA MET A 321 -18.92 -1.25 -41.44
C MET A 321 -18.02 -1.83 -42.57
N PRO A 322 -17.68 -3.16 -42.56
CA PRO A 322 -18.68 -4.16 -42.99
C PRO A 322 -18.62 -5.57 -42.38
N VAL A 323 -19.80 -6.17 -42.26
CA VAL A 323 -20.08 -7.61 -42.17
C VAL A 323 -20.92 -7.97 -43.40
N PRO A 324 -20.68 -9.13 -44.07
CA PRO A 324 -21.76 -10.13 -44.14
C PRO A 324 -21.32 -11.63 -44.14
N LEU A 325 -22.11 -12.42 -43.40
CA LEU A 325 -22.66 -13.80 -43.57
C LEU A 325 -22.52 -14.56 -44.93
N PRO A 326 -23.03 -15.81 -45.12
CA PRO A 326 -23.04 -17.05 -44.28
C PRO A 326 -22.88 -18.38 -45.10
N THR A 327 -23.17 -19.52 -44.43
CA THR A 327 -23.61 -20.86 -44.92
C THR A 327 -22.59 -21.86 -45.50
N LEU A 328 -22.49 -23.05 -44.89
CA LEU A 328 -23.08 -24.30 -45.41
C LEU A 328 -23.00 -25.48 -44.42
N THR A 329 -24.04 -26.29 -44.49
CA THR A 329 -24.34 -27.58 -43.82
C THR A 329 -23.73 -28.80 -44.56
N GLY A 330 -23.44 -29.89 -43.84
CA GLY A 330 -23.21 -31.25 -44.38
C GLY A 330 -22.38 -32.11 -43.40
N VAL A 331 -22.92 -33.06 -42.63
CA VAL A 331 -23.33 -34.46 -42.96
C VAL A 331 -22.16 -35.42 -43.27
N MET A 332 -21.88 -36.31 -42.30
CA MET A 332 -21.39 -37.71 -42.34
C MET A 332 -20.05 -38.12 -42.98
N GLY A 333 -19.32 -39.01 -42.28
CA GLY A 333 -18.45 -40.04 -42.89
C GLY A 333 -17.10 -40.33 -42.21
N PRO A 334 -16.76 -41.60 -41.86
CA PRO A 334 -15.53 -42.01 -41.15
C PRO A 334 -14.43 -42.60 -42.07
N ASN A 335 -13.27 -42.95 -41.47
CA ASN A 335 -11.97 -43.41 -42.05
C ASN A 335 -11.14 -42.24 -42.63
N ASP A 336 -9.83 -42.10 -42.40
CA ASP A 336 -8.76 -43.09 -42.48
C ASP A 336 -7.46 -42.54 -41.84
N THR A 337 -6.73 -43.41 -41.12
CA THR A 337 -5.29 -43.66 -41.24
C THR A 337 -4.36 -42.46 -41.53
N PHE A 338 -3.72 -41.91 -40.47
CA PHE A 338 -2.55 -41.04 -40.61
C PHE A 338 -1.33 -41.62 -39.88
N SER A 339 -0.28 -41.87 -40.67
CA SER A 339 1.06 -42.32 -40.28
C SER A 339 1.79 -41.31 -39.39
N PRO A 340 2.62 -41.77 -38.42
CA PRO A 340 3.49 -40.89 -37.65
C PRO A 340 4.77 -40.55 -38.43
N VAL A 341 4.99 -39.25 -38.64
CA VAL A 341 6.28 -38.71 -39.12
C VAL A 341 7.26 -38.70 -37.95
N VAL A 342 8.28 -39.55 -38.04
CA VAL A 342 9.40 -39.65 -37.11
C VAL A 342 10.38 -38.50 -37.39
N TYR A 343 10.49 -37.55 -36.46
CA TYR A 343 11.57 -36.55 -36.50
C TYR A 343 12.82 -37.10 -35.82
N SER A 344 13.89 -37.22 -36.60
CA SER A 344 15.24 -37.57 -36.14
C SER A 344 15.85 -36.41 -35.33
N THR A 345 16.37 -36.73 -34.15
CA THR A 345 17.19 -35.86 -33.30
C THR A 345 18.64 -35.82 -33.79
N PRO A 346 19.28 -34.64 -33.89
CA PRO A 346 20.71 -34.55 -34.17
C PRO A 346 21.58 -34.76 -32.90
N PRO A 347 22.83 -35.24 -33.06
CA PRO A 347 23.70 -35.66 -31.95
C PRO A 347 24.38 -34.48 -31.21
N PRO A 348 24.77 -34.66 -29.93
CA PRO A 348 25.46 -33.63 -29.17
C PRO A 348 26.95 -33.63 -29.49
N VAL A 349 27.48 -32.48 -29.91
CA VAL A 349 28.91 -32.24 -30.07
C VAL A 349 29.41 -31.54 -28.82
N PHE A 350 30.15 -32.27 -27.99
CA PHE A 350 30.96 -31.73 -26.91
C PHE A 350 32.06 -30.84 -27.49
N HIS A 351 32.18 -29.60 -27.03
CA HIS A 351 33.41 -28.81 -27.09
C HIS A 351 33.70 -28.21 -25.72
N HIS A 352 34.90 -28.49 -25.25
CA HIS A 352 35.46 -28.17 -23.95
C HIS A 352 36.05 -26.75 -24.03
N MET A 353 35.61 -25.84 -23.15
CA MET A 353 36.33 -24.60 -22.88
C MET A 353 36.62 -24.49 -21.38
N PRO A 354 37.86 -24.18 -20.97
CA PRO A 354 38.21 -23.97 -19.57
C PRO A 354 37.77 -22.57 -19.12
N MET A 355 36.93 -22.51 -18.10
CA MET A 355 36.59 -21.27 -17.39
C MET A 355 37.60 -20.98 -16.27
N PRO A 356 37.93 -19.70 -16.00
CA PRO A 356 38.82 -19.33 -14.91
C PRO A 356 38.11 -19.47 -13.55
N THR A 357 38.85 -19.99 -12.58
CA THR A 357 38.47 -20.16 -11.18
C THR A 357 38.25 -18.81 -10.47
N PRO A 358 37.08 -18.57 -9.84
CA PRO A 358 36.91 -17.44 -8.95
C PRO A 358 37.54 -17.72 -7.57
N VAL A 359 38.24 -16.71 -7.07
CA VAL A 359 38.90 -16.66 -5.76
C VAL A 359 37.84 -16.74 -4.67
N THR A 360 37.92 -17.80 -3.86
CA THR A 360 37.11 -18.03 -2.67
C THR A 360 37.54 -17.12 -1.53
N GLY A 361 36.82 -16.02 -1.32
CA GLY A 361 36.72 -15.37 -0.01
C GLY A 361 35.54 -15.99 0.74
N GLN A 362 35.82 -16.85 1.72
CA GLN A 362 34.79 -17.37 2.63
C GLN A 362 34.33 -16.24 3.56
N MET A 363 33.13 -15.71 3.32
CA MET A 363 32.34 -15.07 4.36
C MET A 363 31.46 -16.14 5.02
N ASP A 364 31.54 -16.22 6.35
CA ASP A 364 30.79 -17.17 7.16
C ASP A 364 29.28 -16.83 7.11
N ALA A 365 28.47 -17.85 6.82
CA ALA A 365 27.01 -17.76 6.74
C ALA A 365 26.36 -17.41 8.08
N ALA A 366 27.08 -17.56 9.20
CA ALA A 366 26.65 -17.08 10.51
C ALA A 366 26.68 -15.54 10.60
N THR A 367 27.72 -14.89 10.06
CA THR A 367 27.87 -13.43 10.08
C THR A 367 26.89 -12.73 9.14
N ALA A 368 26.60 -13.33 7.97
CA ALA A 368 25.60 -12.81 7.03
C ALA A 368 24.15 -12.88 7.56
N ARG A 369 23.87 -13.75 8.55
CA ARG A 369 22.55 -13.82 9.20
C ARG A 369 22.39 -12.86 10.38
N GLN A 370 23.49 -12.36 10.93
CA GLN A 370 23.47 -11.46 12.08
C GLN A 370 23.20 -10.01 11.64
N ASN A 371 23.77 -9.57 10.51
CA ASN A 371 23.56 -8.21 9.99
C ASN A 371 22.16 -7.97 9.38
N ALA A 372 21.42 -9.02 9.01
CA ALA A 372 20.06 -8.89 8.47
C ALA A 372 18.97 -8.75 9.55
N ARG A 373 19.33 -8.80 10.84
CA ARG A 373 18.38 -8.75 11.97
C ARG A 373 18.37 -7.38 12.67
N GLU A 374 19.35 -6.52 12.42
CA GLU A 374 19.57 -5.29 13.21
C GLU A 374 19.07 -4.00 12.52
N GLU A 375 18.76 -4.02 11.21
CA GLU A 375 18.30 -2.82 10.47
C GLU A 375 16.76 -2.65 10.37
N GLU A 376 15.94 -3.49 11.02
CA GLU A 376 14.46 -3.43 10.91
C GLU A 376 13.72 -2.97 12.20
N MET A 377 14.38 -2.36 13.19
CA MET A 377 13.74 -2.03 14.49
C MET A 377 14.02 -0.62 15.05
N GLU A 378 14.15 0.42 14.22
CA GLU A 378 14.36 1.80 14.76
C GLU A 378 13.41 2.92 14.27
N ASP A 379 12.34 2.65 13.51
CA ASP A 379 11.43 3.72 13.03
C ASP A 379 9.93 3.46 13.24
N ASP A 380 9.57 2.76 14.32
CA ASP A 380 8.19 2.68 14.81
C ASP A 380 7.93 3.78 15.87
N GLU A 381 8.03 5.05 15.46
CA GLU A 381 7.30 6.11 16.15
C GLU A 381 5.80 5.88 15.93
N GLU A 382 5.21 5.27 16.95
CA GLU A 382 3.83 4.86 17.13
C GLU A 382 2.83 6.00 16.77
N TRP A 383 2.49 6.11 15.48
CA TRP A 383 1.29 6.81 15.07
C TRP A 383 0.10 6.05 15.66
N GLN A 384 -0.63 6.67 16.59
CA GLN A 384 -1.90 6.13 17.08
C GLN A 384 -2.89 5.98 15.91
N ILE A 385 -2.90 4.80 15.30
CA ILE A 385 -3.82 4.38 14.25
C ILE A 385 -5.20 4.24 14.91
N ARG A 386 -6.14 5.10 14.54
CA ARG A 386 -7.54 4.96 14.96
C ARG A 386 -8.18 3.83 14.15
N GLU A 387 -8.51 2.73 14.82
CA GLU A 387 -9.21 1.58 14.23
C GLU A 387 -10.69 1.93 13.89
N GLY A 388 -11.15 1.39 12.76
CA GLY A 388 -12.24 1.93 11.93
C GLY A 388 -13.69 1.66 12.32
N ASP A 389 -14.00 1.33 13.58
CA ASP A 389 -15.39 1.13 14.04
C ASP A 389 -15.90 2.23 15.00
N ALA A 390 -15.10 3.27 15.24
CA ALA A 390 -15.53 4.38 16.09
C ALA A 390 -16.63 5.24 15.41
N PRO A 391 -17.66 5.69 16.16
CA PRO A 391 -18.70 6.56 15.63
C PRO A 391 -18.11 7.84 15.03
N THR A 392 -18.71 8.30 13.92
CA THR A 392 -18.24 9.49 13.20
C THR A 392 -18.10 10.68 14.15
N PRO A 393 -16.94 11.38 14.17
CA PRO A 393 -16.72 12.49 15.07
C PRO A 393 -17.77 13.60 14.92
N ALA A 394 -18.12 14.27 16.02
CA ALA A 394 -19.11 15.35 16.05
C ALA A 394 -18.87 16.48 15.03
N TRP A 395 -17.62 16.69 14.58
CA TRP A 395 -17.29 17.67 13.53
C TRP A 395 -17.79 17.26 12.13
N ALA A 396 -18.05 15.97 11.89
CA ALA A 396 -18.55 15.46 10.61
C ALA A 396 -20.08 15.66 10.45
N LYS A 397 -20.80 15.95 11.54
CA LYS A 397 -22.20 16.39 11.47
C LYS A 397 -22.24 17.88 11.13
N ARG A 398 -22.30 18.20 9.83
CA ARG A 398 -22.69 19.55 9.41
C ARG A 398 -24.13 19.79 9.85
N LYS A 399 -24.32 20.70 10.82
CA LYS A 399 -25.60 21.36 11.06
C LYS A 399 -25.98 22.11 9.77
N ALA A 400 -27.02 21.64 9.11
CA ALA A 400 -27.83 22.49 8.26
C ALA A 400 -28.77 23.31 9.17
N ASP A 401 -28.94 24.58 8.83
CA ASP A 401 -29.76 25.62 9.47
C ASP A 401 -29.33 26.13 10.85
N ASP A 402 -28.85 27.38 10.89
CA ASP A 402 -29.69 28.49 11.41
C ASP A 402 -29.08 29.87 11.09
N GLU A 403 -29.99 30.82 10.86
CA GLU A 403 -29.79 32.20 10.40
C GLU A 403 -29.09 33.15 11.38
N ASP A 404 -28.49 34.18 10.78
CA ASP A 404 -28.28 35.58 11.18
C ASP A 404 -27.85 35.99 12.61
N GLY A 405 -26.77 36.80 12.64
CA GLY A 405 -26.48 37.71 13.73
C GLY A 405 -25.08 38.33 13.65
N PRO A 406 -24.93 39.67 13.51
CA PRO A 406 -23.63 40.32 13.50
C PRO A 406 -23.27 40.80 14.91
N ASN A 407 -22.20 40.27 15.50
CA ASN A 407 -21.52 40.97 16.59
C ASN A 407 -20.02 40.67 16.65
N LYS A 408 -19.24 41.73 16.37
CA LYS A 408 -17.81 41.81 16.59
C LYS A 408 -17.53 41.95 18.08
N ARG A 409 -16.74 41.04 18.68
CA ARG A 409 -15.98 41.32 19.91
C ARG A 409 -14.56 40.76 19.83
N ALA A 410 -13.66 41.53 20.45
CA ALA A 410 -12.22 41.36 20.46
C ALA A 410 -11.80 40.04 21.13
N ARG A 411 -10.78 39.44 20.52
CA ARG A 411 -10.21 38.12 20.83
C ARG A 411 -9.22 38.24 21.99
N THR A 412 -9.64 37.86 23.18
CA THR A 412 -8.75 37.45 24.27
C THR A 412 -8.26 36.02 24.01
N SER A 413 -7.04 35.73 24.46
CA SER A 413 -6.34 34.44 24.39
C SER A 413 -7.24 33.26 24.77
N PRO A 414 -7.21 32.13 24.04
CA PRO A 414 -7.99 30.95 24.38
C PRO A 414 -7.37 30.29 25.62
N THR A 415 -7.88 30.64 26.79
CA THR A 415 -7.79 29.78 27.98
C THR A 415 -8.41 28.44 27.62
N ALA A 416 -7.66 27.36 27.83
CA ALA A 416 -8.15 26.00 27.64
C ALA A 416 -9.51 25.81 28.33
N PRO A 417 -10.45 25.07 27.72
CA PRO A 417 -11.75 24.83 28.33
C PRO A 417 -11.54 24.22 29.74
N PRO A 418 -12.30 24.67 30.75
CA PRO A 418 -12.18 24.15 32.11
C PRO A 418 -12.37 22.63 32.07
N LEU A 419 -11.37 21.89 32.55
CA LEU A 419 -11.43 20.44 32.70
C LEU A 419 -12.60 20.08 33.62
N HIS A 420 -13.20 18.90 33.38
CA HIS A 420 -14.26 18.41 34.25
C HIS A 420 -13.71 18.25 35.68
N PRO A 421 -14.48 18.55 36.74
CA PRO A 421 -13.99 18.46 38.12
C PRO A 421 -13.39 17.10 38.49
N ILE A 422 -13.88 16.03 37.85
CA ILE A 422 -13.37 14.66 38.01
C ILE A 422 -11.97 14.52 37.40
N ASP A 423 -11.78 14.98 36.16
CA ASP A 423 -10.49 14.92 35.46
C ASP A 423 -9.44 15.74 36.20
N GLN A 424 -9.84 16.89 36.76
CA GLN A 424 -8.98 17.71 37.61
C GLN A 424 -8.53 16.94 38.86
N ALA A 425 -9.43 16.19 39.51
CA ALA A 425 -9.09 15.37 40.68
C ALA A 425 -8.13 14.22 40.32
N VAL A 426 -8.32 13.55 39.17
CA VAL A 426 -7.41 12.51 38.67
C VAL A 426 -6.02 13.10 38.39
N HIS A 427 -5.95 14.25 37.72
CA HIS A 427 -4.69 14.96 37.46
C HIS A 427 -3.98 15.37 38.76
N ASP A 428 -4.72 15.83 39.76
CA ASP A 428 -4.15 16.25 41.03
C ASP A 428 -3.60 15.06 41.83
N ILE A 429 -4.29 13.91 41.84
CA ILE A 429 -3.79 12.66 42.45
C ILE A 429 -2.53 12.16 41.73
N ALA A 430 -2.53 12.13 40.40
CA ALA A 430 -1.36 11.72 39.60
C ALA A 430 -0.14 12.60 39.91
N ARG A 431 -0.34 13.93 39.97
CA ARG A 431 0.70 14.90 40.31
C ARG A 431 1.20 14.75 41.76
N GLU A 432 0.28 14.57 42.71
CA GLU A 432 0.58 14.48 44.15
C GLU A 432 1.43 13.26 44.49
N PHE A 433 1.14 12.09 43.92
CA PHE A 433 1.86 10.84 44.23
C PHE A 433 2.94 10.46 43.21
N ARG A 434 3.07 11.23 42.12
CA ARG A 434 3.95 11.00 40.95
C ARG A 434 3.69 9.66 40.24
N PHE A 435 2.44 9.42 39.88
CA PHE A 435 2.03 8.34 38.97
C PHE A 435 1.56 8.94 37.64
N THR A 436 1.37 8.12 36.60
CA THR A 436 0.84 8.63 35.33
C THR A 436 -0.67 8.88 35.45
N VAL A 437 -1.20 9.77 34.59
CA VAL A 437 -2.63 10.10 34.59
C VAL A 437 -3.44 8.88 34.17
N GLU A 438 -2.93 8.05 33.25
CA GLU A 438 -3.61 6.83 32.79
C GLU A 438 -3.76 5.79 33.91
N GLU A 439 -2.73 5.58 34.73
CA GLU A 439 -2.78 4.64 35.86
C GLU A 439 -3.84 5.06 36.89
N VAL A 440 -3.88 6.35 37.21
CA VAL A 440 -4.86 6.91 38.16
C VAL A 440 -6.27 6.87 37.58
N GLN A 441 -6.43 7.17 36.29
CA GLN A 441 -7.71 7.11 35.58
C GLN A 441 -8.24 5.66 35.53
N GLU A 442 -7.41 4.68 35.17
CA GLU A 442 -7.84 3.27 35.08
C GLU A 442 -8.35 2.74 36.43
N TYR A 443 -7.72 3.14 37.54
CA TYR A 443 -8.21 2.78 38.87
C TYR A 443 -9.49 3.53 39.23
N TYR A 444 -9.57 4.83 38.91
CA TYR A 444 -10.77 5.64 39.13
C TYR A 444 -11.97 5.07 38.37
N ASP A 445 -11.80 4.66 37.11
CA ASP A 445 -12.86 4.05 36.30
C ASP A 445 -13.40 2.75 36.91
N LYS A 446 -12.56 2.03 37.66
CA LYS A 446 -12.96 0.80 38.38
C LYS A 446 -13.72 1.08 39.68
N CYS A 447 -13.42 2.16 40.39
CA CYS A 447 -14.00 2.42 41.72
C CYS A 447 -15.00 3.58 41.79
N GLY A 448 -14.98 4.51 40.84
CA GLY A 448 -15.89 5.67 40.74
C GLY A 448 -15.76 6.70 41.86
N ASP A 449 -14.77 6.57 42.74
CA ASP A 449 -14.62 7.38 43.96
C ASP A 449 -13.21 7.98 44.05
N PRO A 450 -13.07 9.32 44.00
CA PRO A 450 -11.77 9.99 43.99
C PRO A 450 -11.01 9.86 45.31
N GLU A 451 -11.69 9.75 46.46
CA GLU A 451 -11.03 9.60 47.76
C GLU A 451 -10.46 8.19 47.92
N ARG A 452 -11.17 7.19 47.41
CA ARG A 452 -10.68 5.81 47.35
C ARG A 452 -9.46 5.69 46.43
N THR A 453 -9.49 6.34 45.26
CA THR A 453 -8.34 6.44 44.35
C THR A 453 -7.16 7.10 45.05
N LYS A 454 -7.37 8.27 45.67
CA LYS A 454 -6.32 9.00 46.41
C LYS A 454 -5.66 8.14 47.49
N ASN A 455 -6.46 7.45 48.29
CA ASN A 455 -5.96 6.57 49.37
C ASN A 455 -5.17 5.37 48.85
N ARG A 456 -5.54 4.83 47.67
CA ARG A 456 -4.80 3.72 47.05
C ARG A 456 -3.42 4.16 46.59
N PHE A 457 -3.32 5.26 45.85
CA PHE A 457 -2.04 5.76 45.34
C PHE A 457 -1.14 6.29 46.46
N LYS A 458 -1.72 6.86 47.52
CA LYS A 458 -0.98 7.18 48.75
C LYS A 458 -0.31 5.95 49.36
N LYS A 459 -1.06 4.86 49.55
CA LYS A 459 -0.50 3.59 50.08
C LYS A 459 0.59 3.01 49.19
N MET A 460 0.41 3.06 47.87
CA MET A 460 1.45 2.60 46.93
C MET A 460 2.73 3.43 47.07
N ARG A 461 2.59 4.75 47.24
CA ARG A 461 3.72 5.64 47.44
C ARG A 461 4.44 5.42 48.77
N ASP A 462 3.68 5.21 49.83
CA ASP A 462 4.23 4.88 51.15
C ASP A 462 5.02 3.56 51.11
N VAL A 463 4.53 2.55 50.36
CA VAL A 463 5.25 1.28 50.17
C VAL A 463 6.54 1.49 49.38
N LEU A 464 6.51 2.27 48.29
CA LEU A 464 7.71 2.57 47.50
C LEU A 464 8.77 3.32 48.31
N ASN A 465 8.36 4.26 49.17
CA ASN A 465 9.27 4.99 50.05
C ASN A 465 9.80 4.16 51.22
N ALA A 466 9.17 3.03 51.54
CA ALA A 466 9.59 2.12 52.60
C ALA A 466 10.57 1.04 52.11
N LEU A 467 10.72 0.87 50.79
CA LEU A 467 11.73 -0.02 50.23
C LEU A 467 13.12 0.61 50.42
N PRO A 468 14.11 -0.13 50.96
CA PRO A 468 15.47 0.38 51.09
C PRO A 468 16.06 0.65 49.70
N ASP A 469 16.82 1.73 49.57
CA ASP A 469 17.56 2.02 48.34
C ASP A 469 18.65 0.95 48.16
N ASP A 470 18.57 0.17 47.07
CA ASP A 470 19.53 -0.90 46.74
C ASP A 470 20.98 -0.39 46.52
N ASP A 471 21.18 0.93 46.49
CA ASP A 471 22.48 1.59 46.31
C ASP A 471 23.40 1.50 47.53
N GLU A 472 22.91 1.16 48.73
CA GLU A 472 23.76 1.03 49.92
C GLU A 472 24.50 -0.32 50.04
N GLN A 473 24.07 -1.36 49.32
CA GLN A 473 24.67 -2.70 49.42
C GLN A 473 25.79 -2.97 48.41
N SER A 474 26.05 -2.05 47.48
CA SER A 474 27.05 -2.21 46.42
C SER A 474 28.35 -1.44 46.63
N ARG A 475 28.56 -0.77 47.78
CA ARG A 475 29.85 -0.16 48.10
C ARG A 475 30.81 -1.21 48.69
N PRO A 476 31.84 -1.67 47.95
CA PRO A 476 32.85 -2.56 48.51
C PRO A 476 33.56 -1.84 49.66
N SER A 477 33.64 -2.49 50.82
CA SER A 477 34.45 -2.02 51.94
C SER A 477 35.91 -1.94 51.50
N ALA A 478 36.43 -0.71 51.43
CA ALA A 478 37.84 -0.43 51.15
C ALA A 478 38.70 -0.69 52.40
#